data_AF-A0A4Q6AA04-F1
#
_entry.id   AF-A0A4Q6AA04-F1
#
_cell.length_a   1.000
_cell.length_b   1.000
_cell.length_c   1.000
_cell.angle_alpha   90.00
_cell.angle_beta   90.00
_cell.angle_gamma   90.00
#
_symmetry.space_group_name_H-M   'P 1'
#
loop_
_entity.id
_entity.type
_entity.pdbx_description
1 polymer ?
#
loop_
_entity_poly.entity_id
_entity_poly.type
_entity_poly.pdbx_seq_one_letter_code
_entity_poly.pdbx_strand_id
1 'polypeptide(L)'
;MKEETLQPQTPNAQPQTFFCLCVNANQYIEASLPPVEMLRQQGCNLVLGSDSLASNWSLNILDEIQTIRQSFPGIPLEEILTWATSNGAKALGMESLLGSFEKGKRPGVVLLADEGLAVKRVVV
;
A
#
# COMPACT_ATOMS: atom_id res chain seq x y z
N MET A 1 -25.59 -32.18 37.51
CA MET A 1 -24.55 -31.61 36.64
C MET A 1 -25.27 -30.94 35.49
N LYS A 2 -25.22 -29.61 35.40
CA LYS A 2 -25.79 -28.90 34.26
C LYS A 2 -24.73 -28.93 33.16
N GLU A 3 -25.06 -29.52 32.03
CA GLU A 3 -24.24 -29.43 30.82
C GLU A 3 -24.28 -27.98 30.34
N GLU A 4 -23.22 -27.23 30.64
CA GLU A 4 -22.99 -25.90 30.12
C GLU A 4 -22.59 -26.03 28.65
N THR A 5 -23.53 -25.71 27.77
CA THR A 5 -23.33 -25.74 26.32
C THR A 5 -22.31 -24.65 25.96
N LEU A 6 -21.09 -25.06 25.59
CA LEU A 6 -20.05 -24.17 25.11
C LEU A 6 -20.55 -23.42 23.86
N GLN A 7 -20.81 -22.12 24.01
CA GLN A 7 -21.12 -21.26 22.87
C GLN A 7 -19.91 -21.21 21.93
N PRO A 8 -20.11 -21.29 20.59
CA PRO A 8 -19.03 -21.15 19.64
C PRO A 8 -18.36 -19.79 19.82
N GLN A 9 -17.11 -19.81 20.25
CA GLN A 9 -16.26 -18.64 20.34
C GLN A 9 -16.18 -18.03 18.93
N THR A 10 -16.58 -16.77 18.76
CA THR A 10 -16.30 -16.01 17.54
C THR A 10 -14.80 -16.10 17.25
N PRO A 11 -14.36 -16.34 15.99
CA PRO A 11 -12.94 -16.34 15.68
C PRO A 11 -12.38 -15.00 16.13
N ASN A 12 -11.46 -15.01 17.10
CA ASN A 12 -10.69 -13.82 17.46
C ASN A 12 -10.11 -13.27 16.15
N ALA A 13 -10.63 -12.13 15.69
CA ALA A 13 -10.19 -11.50 14.46
C ALA A 13 -8.73 -11.09 14.67
N GLN A 14 -7.80 -11.87 14.12
CA GLN A 14 -6.38 -11.54 14.15
C GLN A 14 -6.21 -10.15 13.51
N PRO A 15 -5.44 -9.24 14.12
CA PRO A 15 -5.22 -7.92 13.55
C PRO A 15 -4.61 -8.06 12.15
N GLN A 16 -5.21 -7.37 11.18
CA GLN A 16 -4.74 -7.40 9.81
C GLN A 16 -3.35 -6.74 9.75
N THR A 17 -2.33 -7.52 9.42
CA THR A 17 -0.94 -7.04 9.28
C THR A 17 -0.72 -6.51 7.87
N PHE A 18 -0.09 -5.33 7.78
CA PHE A 18 0.31 -4.69 6.54
C PHE A 18 1.83 -4.54 6.50
N PHE A 19 2.43 -4.79 5.34
CA PHE A 19 3.86 -4.63 5.10
C PHE A 19 4.07 -3.36 4.28
N CYS A 20 4.70 -2.36 4.89
CA CYS A 20 5.01 -1.10 4.24
C CYS A 20 6.33 -1.22 3.49
N LEU A 21 6.27 -1.06 2.16
CA LEU A 21 7.43 -1.07 1.28
C LEU A 21 7.92 0.36 1.10
N CYS A 22 9.17 0.61 1.49
CA CYS A 22 9.88 1.87 1.27
C CYS A 22 11.07 1.61 0.33
N VAL A 23 10.78 1.24 -0.92
CA VAL A 23 11.76 0.63 -1.83
C VAL A 23 12.95 1.55 -2.12
N ASN A 24 12.73 2.86 -2.23
CA ASN A 24 13.81 3.81 -2.44
C ASN A 24 14.66 3.97 -1.18
N ALA A 25 14.05 3.92 0.00
CA ALA A 25 14.80 3.99 1.25
C ALA A 25 15.67 2.74 1.48
N ASN A 26 15.15 1.55 1.14
CA ASN A 26 15.94 0.32 1.14
C ASN A 26 17.16 0.44 0.20
N GLN A 27 16.96 1.00 -1.00
CA GLN A 27 18.07 1.23 -1.94
C GLN A 27 19.07 2.26 -1.40
N TYR A 28 18.58 3.34 -0.78
CA TYR A 28 19.43 4.40 -0.24
C TYR A 28 20.36 3.87 0.87
N ILE A 29 19.82 3.09 1.81
CA ILE A 29 20.55 2.64 3.00
C ILE A 29 21.36 1.38 2.73
N GLU A 30 20.77 0.39 2.06
CA GLU A 30 21.32 -0.96 1.94
C GLU A 30 21.78 -1.32 0.52
N ALA A 31 21.59 -0.42 -0.45
CA ALA A 31 21.79 -0.70 -1.88
C ALA A 31 21.04 -1.96 -2.34
N SER A 32 19.87 -2.23 -1.75
CA SER A 32 19.05 -3.41 -2.00
C SER A 32 17.56 -3.07 -2.06
N LEU A 33 16.77 -4.01 -2.57
CA LEU A 33 15.31 -3.91 -2.60
C LEU A 33 14.71 -4.88 -1.58
N PRO A 34 13.55 -4.53 -0.97
CA PRO A 34 12.83 -5.47 -0.13
C PRO A 34 12.37 -6.68 -0.96
N PRO A 35 12.06 -7.82 -0.33
CA PRO A 35 11.65 -9.05 -1.02
C PRO A 35 10.18 -8.97 -1.49
N VAL A 36 9.87 -8.01 -2.37
CA VAL A 36 8.51 -7.66 -2.84
C VAL A 36 7.77 -8.90 -3.36
N GLU A 37 8.40 -9.64 -4.27
CA GLU A 37 7.79 -10.80 -4.93
C GLU A 37 7.44 -11.91 -3.96
N MET A 38 8.30 -12.14 -2.96
CA MET A 38 8.06 -13.13 -1.93
C MET A 38 6.83 -12.73 -1.10
N LEU A 39 6.78 -11.48 -0.61
CA LEU A 39 5.63 -10.98 0.15
C LEU A 39 4.34 -11.01 -0.67
N ARG A 40 4.43 -10.63 -1.95
CA ARG A 40 3.32 -10.67 -2.91
C ARG A 40 2.80 -12.10 -3.12
N GLN A 41 3.69 -13.07 -3.34
CA GLN A 41 3.35 -14.48 -3.52
C GLN A 41 2.76 -15.12 -2.26
N GLN A 42 3.13 -14.65 -1.08
CA GLN A 42 2.54 -15.08 0.20
C GLN A 42 1.18 -14.42 0.50
N GLY A 43 0.68 -13.55 -0.38
CA GLY A 43 -0.59 -12.86 -0.18
C GLY A 43 -0.57 -11.84 0.96
N CYS A 44 0.60 -11.28 1.29
CA CYS A 44 0.73 -10.24 2.29
C CYS A 44 0.00 -8.96 1.86
N ASN A 45 -0.59 -8.22 2.82
CA ASN A 45 -1.19 -6.92 2.52
C ASN A 45 -0.06 -5.89 2.34
N LEU A 46 0.28 -5.56 1.09
CA LEU A 46 1.32 -4.60 0.77
C LEU A 46 0.78 -3.17 0.74
N VAL A 47 1.56 -2.23 1.28
CA VAL A 47 1.36 -0.78 1.19
C VAL A 47 2.68 -0.09 0.82
N LEU A 48 2.62 1.16 0.36
CA LEU A 48 3.81 1.95 0.06
C LEU A 48 4.04 3.05 1.09
N GLY A 49 5.30 3.35 1.36
CA GLY A 49 5.73 4.50 2.14
C GLY A 49 7.04 5.06 1.57
N SER A 50 7.27 6.35 1.73
CA SER A 50 8.55 6.96 1.34
C SER A 50 9.63 6.77 2.40
N ASP A 51 9.27 6.45 3.65
CA ASP A 51 10.16 6.72 4.79
C ASP A 51 10.59 8.23 4.81
N SER A 52 11.65 8.58 5.52
CA SER A 52 12.12 9.95 5.74
C SER A 52 13.08 10.46 4.65
N LEU A 53 13.22 11.79 4.51
CA LEU A 53 14.27 12.40 3.67
C LEU A 53 15.70 12.16 4.18
N ALA A 54 15.87 11.69 5.41
CA ALA A 54 17.19 11.28 5.90
C ALA A 54 17.64 9.95 5.28
N SER A 55 16.70 9.19 4.72
CA SER A 55 16.89 7.86 4.16
C SER A 55 16.30 7.70 2.76
N ASN A 56 15.81 8.77 2.12
CA ASN A 56 15.22 8.71 0.78
C ASN A 56 15.51 10.02 0.02
N TRP A 57 15.57 9.94 -1.31
CA TRP A 57 15.80 11.09 -2.19
C TRP A 57 14.57 11.99 -2.34
N SER A 58 13.36 11.48 -2.06
CA SER A 58 12.12 12.25 -2.17
C SER A 58 11.04 11.79 -1.18
N LEU A 59 10.00 12.61 -1.00
CA LEU A 59 8.77 12.27 -0.27
C LEU A 59 7.61 12.08 -1.24
N ASN A 60 7.84 11.31 -2.31
CA ASN A 60 6.91 11.15 -3.41
C ASN A 60 6.58 9.67 -3.65
N ILE A 61 5.33 9.28 -3.37
CA ILE A 61 4.85 7.91 -3.61
C ILE A 61 4.94 7.51 -5.09
N LEU A 62 4.87 8.47 -6.02
CA LEU A 62 5.06 8.15 -7.43
C LEU A 62 6.46 7.63 -7.73
N ASP A 63 7.48 8.18 -7.07
CA ASP A 63 8.86 7.76 -7.26
C ASP A 63 9.03 6.32 -6.73
N GLU A 64 8.36 5.96 -5.62
CA GLU A 64 8.30 4.56 -5.15
C GLU A 64 7.63 3.64 -6.19
N ILE A 65 6.50 4.07 -6.77
CA ILE A 65 5.80 3.32 -7.83
C ILE A 65 6.70 3.12 -9.06
N GLN A 66 7.42 4.15 -9.49
CA GLN A 66 8.33 4.09 -10.64
C GLN A 66 9.45 3.10 -10.39
N THR A 67 10.06 3.15 -9.20
CA THR A 67 11.09 2.18 -8.81
C THR A 67 10.57 0.76 -8.83
N ILE A 68 9.38 0.49 -8.26
CA ILE A 68 8.78 -0.84 -8.30
C ILE A 68 8.55 -1.30 -9.74
N ARG A 69 7.99 -0.45 -10.62
CA ARG A 69 7.75 -0.80 -12.02
C ARG A 69 9.05 -1.13 -12.77
N GLN A 70 10.13 -0.40 -12.49
CA GLN A 70 11.43 -0.63 -13.13
C GLN A 70 12.08 -1.92 -12.64
N SER A 71 12.04 -2.18 -11.33
CA SER A 71 12.68 -3.33 -10.72
C SER A 71 11.88 -4.63 -10.84
N PHE A 72 10.55 -4.52 -10.92
CA PHE A 72 9.62 -5.65 -10.94
C PHE A 72 8.58 -5.49 -12.07
N PRO A 73 9.00 -5.52 -13.35
CA PRO A 73 8.13 -5.22 -14.50
C PRO A 73 6.96 -6.22 -14.68
N GLY A 74 6.99 -7.37 -13.98
CA GLY A 74 5.90 -8.34 -13.97
C GLY A 74 4.72 -7.98 -13.07
N ILE A 75 4.85 -6.95 -12.20
CA ILE A 75 3.75 -6.50 -11.35
C ILE A 75 2.91 -5.46 -12.11
N PRO A 76 1.60 -5.69 -12.28
CA PRO A 76 0.72 -4.73 -12.94
C PRO A 76 0.65 -3.40 -12.19
N LEU A 77 0.58 -2.27 -12.92
CA LEU A 77 0.42 -0.94 -12.34
C LEU A 77 -0.81 -0.83 -11.44
N GLU A 78 -1.94 -1.42 -11.84
CA GLU A 78 -3.17 -1.47 -11.04
C GLU A 78 -2.93 -2.03 -9.63
N GLU A 79 -2.12 -3.08 -9.53
CA GLU A 79 -1.81 -3.73 -8.27
C GLU A 79 -0.97 -2.81 -7.38
N ILE A 80 0.06 -2.18 -7.94
CA ILE A 80 0.90 -1.21 -7.24
C ILE A 80 0.06 0.00 -6.79
N LEU A 81 -0.85 0.49 -7.63
CA LEU A 81 -1.77 1.57 -7.28
C LEU A 81 -2.70 1.18 -6.13
N THR A 82 -3.12 -0.09 -6.05
CA THR A 82 -3.88 -0.60 -4.90
C THR A 82 -3.06 -0.51 -3.62
N TRP A 83 -1.77 -0.86 -3.66
CA TRP A 83 -0.85 -0.70 -2.51
C TRP A 83 -0.73 0.76 -2.07
N ALA A 84 -0.64 1.67 -3.04
CA ALA A 84 -0.49 3.11 -2.82
C ALA A 84 -1.79 3.83 -2.39
N THR A 85 -2.96 3.21 -2.53
CA THR A 85 -4.26 3.86 -2.31
C THR A 85 -5.12 3.10 -1.30
N SER A 86 -5.94 2.15 -1.75
CA SER A 86 -6.93 1.48 -0.93
C SER A 86 -6.30 0.64 0.19
N ASN A 87 -5.15 -0.01 -0.03
CA ASN A 87 -4.46 -0.74 1.03
C ASN A 87 -3.87 0.21 2.07
N GLY A 88 -3.27 1.33 1.66
CA GLY A 88 -2.79 2.37 2.57
C GLY A 88 -3.91 2.94 3.44
N ALA A 89 -5.07 3.21 2.84
CA ALA A 89 -6.25 3.66 3.58
C ALA A 89 -6.70 2.62 4.63
N LYS A 90 -6.73 1.33 4.29
CA LYS A 90 -7.06 0.24 5.23
C LYS A 90 -6.02 0.11 6.35
N ALA A 91 -4.73 0.17 6.01
CA ALA A 91 -3.65 0.08 6.98
C ALA A 91 -3.71 1.19 8.04
N LEU A 92 -4.23 2.37 7.65
CA LEU A 92 -4.38 3.53 8.52
C LEU A 92 -5.78 3.64 9.15
N GLY A 93 -6.71 2.70 8.92
CA GLY A 93 -8.08 2.75 9.43
C GLY A 93 -8.93 3.89 8.83
N MET A 94 -8.58 4.33 7.61
CA MET A 94 -9.19 5.45 6.90
C MET A 94 -10.00 5.02 5.67
N GLU A 95 -10.19 3.72 5.46
CA GLU A 95 -10.87 3.15 4.29
C GLU A 95 -12.34 3.55 4.16
N SER A 96 -12.97 3.99 5.26
CA SER A 96 -14.33 4.55 5.24
C SER A 96 -14.41 5.91 4.54
N LEU A 97 -13.28 6.62 4.41
CA LEU A 97 -13.20 7.96 3.84
C LEU A 97 -12.29 8.05 2.61
N LEU A 98 -11.23 7.25 2.53
CA LEU A 98 -10.17 7.37 1.53
C LEU A 98 -9.96 6.08 0.73
N GLY A 99 -9.07 6.16 -0.27
CA GLY A 99 -8.50 4.99 -0.95
C GLY A 99 -9.26 4.50 -2.19
N SER A 100 -10.49 4.96 -2.44
CA SER A 100 -11.28 4.54 -3.61
C SER A 100 -12.38 5.53 -3.98
N PHE A 101 -12.87 5.42 -5.22
CA PHE A 101 -14.00 6.19 -5.74
C PHE A 101 -15.32 5.49 -5.45
N GLU A 102 -15.83 5.67 -4.23
CA GLU A 102 -17.11 5.10 -3.81
C GLU A 102 -18.02 6.19 -3.20
N LYS A 103 -19.34 5.98 -3.29
CA LYS A 103 -20.32 6.92 -2.72
C LYS A 103 -20.08 7.10 -1.22
N GLY A 104 -19.97 8.34 -0.77
CA GLY A 104 -19.72 8.69 0.63
C GLY A 104 -18.25 8.87 1.00
N LYS A 105 -17.31 8.38 0.18
CA LYS A 105 -15.87 8.61 0.36
C LYS A 105 -15.45 9.96 -0.22
N ARG A 106 -14.29 10.45 0.24
CA ARG A 106 -13.65 11.71 -0.18
C ARG A 106 -12.14 11.53 -0.38
N PRO A 107 -11.70 10.67 -1.31
CA PRO A 107 -10.28 10.49 -1.59
C PRO A 107 -9.68 11.77 -2.21
N GLY A 108 -8.39 12.00 -1.97
CA GLY A 108 -7.62 12.92 -2.82
C GLY A 108 -7.54 12.36 -4.25
N VAL A 109 -7.56 13.24 -5.25
CA VAL A 109 -7.52 12.83 -6.66
C VAL A 109 -6.26 13.34 -7.33
N VAL A 110 -5.57 12.41 -7.97
CA VAL A 110 -4.34 12.67 -8.72
C VAL A 110 -4.54 12.13 -10.13
N LEU A 111 -4.34 12.99 -11.13
CA LEU A 111 -4.32 12.60 -12.53
C LEU A 111 -2.89 12.20 -12.89
N LEU A 112 -2.74 10.97 -13.36
CA LEU A 112 -1.53 10.45 -13.98
C LEU A 112 -1.69 10.64 -15.49
N ALA A 113 -0.86 11.49 -16.08
CA ALA A 113 -0.82 11.74 -17.52
C ALA A 113 0.38 11.00 -18.15
N ASP A 114 0.13 10.33 -19.27
CA ASP A 114 1.09 9.60 -20.10
C ASP A 114 1.82 8.43 -19.39
N GLU A 115 2.52 7.60 -20.19
CA GLU A 115 3.31 6.45 -19.71
C GLU A 115 4.43 6.84 -18.72
N GLY A 116 4.90 8.10 -18.81
CA GLY A 116 5.90 8.70 -17.92
C GLY A 116 5.34 9.23 -16.60
N LEU A 117 4.03 9.11 -16.36
CA LEU A 117 3.36 9.49 -15.13
C LEU A 117 3.56 10.97 -14.74
N ALA A 118 3.34 11.91 -15.66
CA ALA A 118 3.24 13.30 -15.28
C ALA A 118 2.06 13.49 -14.30
N VAL A 119 2.32 14.09 -13.15
CA VAL A 119 1.33 14.15 -12.05
C VAL A 119 0.70 15.53 -11.96
N LYS A 120 -0.64 15.56 -11.97
CA LYS A 120 -1.41 16.75 -11.64
C LYS A 120 -2.40 16.45 -10.53
N ARG A 121 -2.30 17.18 -9.42
CA ARG A 121 -3.34 17.15 -8.38
C ARG A 121 -4.61 17.77 -8.95
N VAL A 122 -5.71 17.03 -8.84
CA VAL A 122 -7.04 17.55 -9.16
C VAL A 122 -7.62 18.07 -7.86
N VAL A 123 -7.90 19.38 -7.80
CA VAL A 123 -8.64 19.97 -6.68
C VAL A 123 -10.10 19.65 -6.93
N VAL A 124 -10.68 18.82 -6.06
CA VAL A 124 -12.09 18.40 -6.09
C VAL A 124 -12.81 19.03 -4.90
#